data_AF-A0A9X8EEC3-F1
#
_entry.id   AF-A0A9X8EEC3-F1
#
_cell.length_a   1.000
_cell.length_b   1.000
_cell.length_c   1.000
_cell.angle_alpha   90.00
_cell.angle_beta   90.00
_cell.angle_gamma   90.00
#
_symmetry.space_group_name_H-M   'P 1'
#
loop_
_entity.id
_entity.type
_entity.pdbx_description
1 polymer ?
#
loop_
_entity_poly.entity_id
_entity_poly.type
_entity_poly.pdbx_seq_one_letter_code
_entity_poly.pdbx_strand_id
1 'polypeptide(L)'
;YDKLNIPGQVRKTQLLGGKVKWALRSDEVDLKIYKGDDPNAMPGSYLYMGVMEVVGTLDEVIELFQTRTTEQAKEHMRRFGKQLVDAVKLYSLVEPSPESPGELIGVHWRAYKSPLSLFVAKRDACLLECNHGFELNGRRGWVTSLKSINLTSCPELQHLLGLIRLQNYGSGHVFLECPDRPGYLEMRFVAQLDFRGVSYDYVSDSMLKRRAWVSDINMTKRCRSLQDIDRFLREDRLGRGAFLTAKQL
;
A
#
# COMPACT_ATOMS: atom_id res chain seq x y z
N TYR A 1 20.34 7.42 -5.78
CA TYR A 1 20.39 5.95 -5.69
C TYR A 1 19.03 5.27 -5.46
N ASP A 2 17.88 5.96 -5.26
CA ASP A 2 16.59 5.24 -5.10
C ASP A 2 15.34 5.79 -5.82
N LYS A 3 15.51 6.71 -6.78
CA LYS A 3 14.45 7.02 -7.77
C LYS A 3 14.19 5.86 -8.76
N LEU A 4 14.98 4.79 -8.71
CA LEU A 4 14.87 3.62 -9.60
C LEU A 4 13.68 2.70 -9.24
N ASN A 5 13.20 2.75 -7.99
CA ASN A 5 12.15 1.85 -7.53
C ASN A 5 10.74 2.34 -7.91
N ILE A 6 10.54 3.66 -8.00
CA ILE A 6 9.27 4.29 -8.38
C ILE A 6 8.85 3.91 -9.81
N PRO A 7 9.71 4.01 -10.86
CA PRO A 7 9.36 3.55 -12.20
C PRO A 7 8.93 2.10 -12.22
N GLY A 8 9.57 1.23 -11.42
CA GLY A 8 9.21 -0.18 -11.33
C GLY A 8 7.79 -0.40 -10.81
N GLN A 9 7.43 0.31 -9.74
CA GLN A 9 6.11 0.19 -9.11
C GLN A 9 5.00 0.78 -9.96
N VAL A 10 5.21 1.99 -10.49
CA VAL A 10 4.24 2.64 -11.39
C VAL A 10 4.01 1.78 -12.63
N ARG A 11 5.07 1.21 -13.23
CA ARG A 11 4.96 0.29 -14.37
C ARG A 11 4.20 -0.99 -14.04
N LYS A 12 4.37 -1.56 -12.83
CA LYS A 12 3.58 -2.74 -12.40
C LYS A 12 2.08 -2.46 -12.40
N THR A 13 1.66 -1.21 -12.19
CA THR A 13 0.23 -0.86 -12.16
C THR A 13 -0.45 -0.72 -13.54
N GLN A 14 0.30 -0.94 -14.63
CA GLN A 14 -0.29 -0.90 -15.98
C GLN A 14 -1.16 -2.14 -16.21
N LEU A 15 -2.48 -1.92 -16.40
CA LEU A 15 -3.44 -2.99 -16.71
C LEU A 15 -3.23 -3.60 -18.10
N LEU A 16 -2.87 -2.78 -19.08
CA LEU A 16 -2.67 -3.17 -20.47
C LEU A 16 -1.27 -2.79 -20.94
N GLY A 17 -0.67 -3.63 -21.79
CA GLY A 17 0.66 -3.38 -22.38
C GLY A 17 1.84 -3.47 -21.41
N GLY A 18 1.59 -3.80 -20.14
CA GLY A 18 2.62 -4.03 -19.13
C GLY A 18 3.21 -5.44 -19.17
N LYS A 19 4.23 -5.69 -18.36
CA LYS A 19 4.86 -7.02 -18.23
C LYS A 19 4.01 -8.02 -17.45
N VAL A 20 3.14 -7.52 -16.57
CA VAL A 20 2.26 -8.35 -15.73
C VAL A 20 0.99 -8.64 -16.50
N LYS A 21 0.58 -9.91 -16.55
CA LYS A 21 -0.73 -10.29 -17.05
C LYS A 21 -1.74 -10.20 -15.90
N TRP A 22 -2.73 -9.32 -16.03
CA TRP A 22 -3.75 -9.11 -15.02
C TRP A 22 -5.03 -9.88 -15.35
N ALA A 23 -5.49 -10.70 -14.42
CA ALA A 23 -6.78 -11.38 -14.49
C ALA A 23 -7.76 -10.73 -13.49
N LEU A 24 -8.96 -10.39 -13.94
CA LEU A 24 -10.01 -9.87 -13.07
C LEU A 24 -10.41 -10.95 -12.06
N ARG A 25 -10.36 -10.59 -10.78
CA ARG A 25 -10.71 -11.47 -9.66
C ARG A 25 -12.04 -11.08 -9.01
N SER A 26 -12.27 -9.78 -8.87
CA SER A 26 -13.47 -9.22 -8.24
C SER A 26 -13.86 -7.95 -8.96
N ASP A 27 -15.15 -7.81 -9.25
CA ASP A 27 -15.75 -6.62 -9.82
C ASP A 27 -16.78 -6.11 -8.82
N GLU A 28 -16.35 -5.23 -7.92
CA GLU A 28 -17.22 -4.54 -6.96
C GLU A 28 -17.62 -3.19 -7.58
N VAL A 29 -18.74 -2.60 -7.13
CA VAL A 29 -19.36 -1.40 -7.75
C VAL A 29 -18.33 -0.31 -8.10
N ASP A 30 -17.50 0.09 -7.14
CA ASP A 30 -16.50 1.15 -7.31
C ASP A 30 -15.06 0.60 -7.30
N LEU A 31 -14.85 -0.71 -7.15
CA LEU A 31 -13.52 -1.30 -6.95
C LEU A 31 -13.35 -2.58 -7.77
N LYS A 32 -12.36 -2.56 -8.66
CA LYS A 32 -11.92 -3.75 -9.39
C LYS A 32 -10.66 -4.31 -8.75
N ILE A 33 -10.63 -5.62 -8.54
CA ILE A 33 -9.46 -6.32 -7.99
C ILE A 33 -8.96 -7.32 -9.02
N TYR A 34 -7.67 -7.24 -9.31
CA TYR A 34 -6.98 -8.09 -10.26
C TYR A 34 -5.93 -8.94 -9.55
N LYS A 35 -5.75 -10.16 -10.03
CA LYS A 35 -4.61 -11.03 -9.68
C LYS A 35 -3.61 -10.99 -10.83
N GLY A 36 -2.36 -10.71 -10.50
CA GLY A 36 -1.28 -10.60 -11.48
C GLY A 36 -0.52 -11.90 -11.62
N ASP A 37 -0.18 -12.23 -12.86
CA ASP A 37 0.80 -13.24 -13.23
C ASP A 37 2.01 -12.52 -13.84
N ASP A 38 3.11 -12.49 -13.10
CA ASP A 38 4.39 -11.94 -13.55
C ASP A 38 5.36 -13.11 -13.73
N PRO A 39 5.77 -13.42 -14.99
CA PRO A 39 6.70 -14.52 -15.27
C PRO A 39 8.05 -14.39 -14.55
N ASN A 40 8.42 -13.19 -14.10
CA ASN A 40 9.65 -12.93 -13.35
C ASN A 40 9.43 -12.81 -11.84
N ALA A 41 8.21 -13.05 -11.36
CA ALA A 41 7.93 -13.04 -9.93
C ALA A 41 8.70 -14.15 -9.24
N MET A 42 9.25 -13.83 -8.07
CA MET A 42 9.84 -14.85 -7.20
C MET A 42 8.78 -15.89 -6.84
N PRO A 43 9.11 -17.21 -6.91
CA PRO A 43 8.20 -18.26 -6.55
C PRO A 43 7.59 -18.05 -5.15
N GLY A 44 6.30 -18.29 -5.02
CA GLY A 44 5.60 -18.17 -3.74
C GLY A 44 5.14 -16.76 -3.36
N SER A 45 5.41 -15.76 -4.20
CA SER A 45 4.84 -14.41 -4.04
C SER A 45 3.43 -14.30 -4.62
N TYR A 46 2.62 -13.42 -4.03
CA TYR A 46 1.27 -13.08 -4.47
C TYR A 46 1.26 -11.66 -5.02
N LEU A 47 0.75 -11.48 -6.24
CA LEU A 47 0.65 -10.18 -6.91
C LEU A 47 -0.82 -9.81 -7.12
N TYR A 48 -1.23 -8.68 -6.56
CA TYR A 48 -2.60 -8.18 -6.64
C TYR A 48 -2.60 -6.69 -6.93
N MET A 49 -3.68 -6.24 -7.57
CA MET A 49 -3.95 -4.82 -7.77
C MET A 49 -5.42 -4.51 -7.56
N GLY A 50 -5.71 -3.49 -6.74
CA GLY A 50 -7.01 -2.83 -6.69
C GLY A 50 -6.98 -1.57 -7.56
N VAL A 51 -8.08 -1.27 -8.25
CA VAL A 51 -8.25 -0.05 -9.05
C VAL A 51 -9.64 0.52 -8.78
N MET A 52 -9.70 1.82 -8.49
CA MET A 52 -10.94 2.57 -8.36
C MET A 52 -10.78 4.02 -8.83
N GLU A 53 -11.89 4.68 -9.16
CA GLU A 53 -11.92 6.12 -9.39
C GLU A 53 -12.63 6.82 -8.23
N VAL A 54 -12.14 7.99 -7.82
CA VAL A 54 -12.71 8.76 -6.72
C VAL A 54 -12.73 10.25 -7.04
N VAL A 55 -13.60 10.97 -6.35
CA VAL A 55 -13.57 12.43 -6.31
C VAL A 55 -12.41 12.88 -5.43
N GLY A 56 -11.48 13.64 -6.00
CA GLY A 56 -10.44 14.33 -5.26
C GLY A 56 -9.30 14.86 -6.12
N THR A 57 -8.32 15.48 -5.45
CA THR A 57 -7.10 16.02 -6.09
C THR A 57 -5.84 15.38 -5.53
N LEU A 58 -4.72 15.48 -6.27
CA LEU A 58 -3.43 15.01 -5.79
C LEU A 58 -3.02 15.70 -4.47
N ASP A 59 -3.39 16.97 -4.29
CA ASP A 59 -3.06 17.71 -3.07
C ASP A 59 -3.80 17.15 -1.85
N GLU A 60 -5.08 16.78 -1.99
CA GLU A 60 -5.85 16.15 -0.91
C GLU A 60 -5.25 14.80 -0.51
N VAL A 61 -4.87 13.95 -1.47
CA VAL A 61 -4.24 12.66 -1.15
C VAL A 61 -2.83 12.83 -0.59
N ILE A 62 -2.05 13.81 -1.05
CA ILE A 62 -0.73 14.09 -0.47
C ILE A 62 -0.92 14.52 0.99
N GLU A 63 -1.85 15.43 1.27
CA GLU A 63 -2.14 15.90 2.61
C GLU A 63 -2.57 14.77 3.55
N LEU A 64 -3.45 13.88 3.08
CA LEU A 64 -3.91 12.68 3.80
C LEU A 64 -2.76 11.78 4.27
N PHE A 65 -1.66 11.72 3.52
CA PHE A 65 -0.50 10.88 3.80
C PHE A 65 0.62 11.61 4.54
N GLN A 66 0.50 12.90 4.85
CA GLN A 66 1.54 13.64 5.54
C GLN A 66 1.74 13.17 6.99
N THR A 67 2.99 13.23 7.45
CA THR A 67 3.39 12.89 8.82
C THR A 67 4.44 13.87 9.35
N ARG A 68 4.40 15.15 8.95
CA ARG A 68 5.43 16.15 9.31
C ARG A 68 5.29 16.63 10.75
N THR A 69 4.06 16.73 11.24
CA THR A 69 3.78 17.09 12.64
C THR A 69 3.35 15.87 13.44
N THR A 70 3.40 15.98 14.76
CA THR A 70 2.92 14.94 15.69
C THR A 70 1.44 14.63 15.45
N GLU A 71 0.62 15.64 15.20
CA GLU A 71 -0.82 15.52 14.94
C GLU A 71 -1.05 14.75 13.64
N GLN A 72 -0.32 15.10 12.58
CA GLN A 72 -0.38 14.41 11.29
C GLN A 72 0.05 12.95 11.42
N ALA A 73 1.13 12.66 12.14
CA ALA A 73 1.58 11.29 12.38
C ALA A 73 0.56 10.46 13.17
N LYS A 74 -0.07 11.05 14.20
CA LYS A 74 -1.14 10.41 14.97
C LYS A 74 -2.37 10.12 14.10
N GLU A 75 -2.77 11.07 13.26
CA GLU A 75 -3.92 10.90 12.37
C GLU A 75 -3.64 9.86 11.28
N HIS A 76 -2.44 9.88 10.70
CA HIS A 76 -1.99 8.86 9.77
C HIS A 76 -2.04 7.46 10.41
N MET A 77 -1.54 7.32 11.64
CA MET A 77 -1.62 6.06 12.39
C MET A 77 -3.07 5.65 12.68
N ARG A 78 -3.95 6.59 13.04
CA ARG A 78 -5.38 6.32 13.25
C ARG A 78 -6.06 5.76 11.99
N ARG A 79 -5.73 6.34 10.83
CA ARG A 79 -6.33 5.98 9.53
C ARG A 79 -5.74 4.70 8.93
N PHE A 80 -4.42 4.63 8.83
CA PHE A 80 -3.70 3.58 8.10
C PHE A 80 -3.12 2.48 8.99
N GLY A 81 -3.03 2.72 10.30
CA GLY A 81 -2.40 1.82 11.25
C GLY A 81 -3.25 0.65 11.73
N LYS A 82 -4.51 0.54 11.33
CA LYS A 82 -5.44 -0.49 11.85
C LYS A 82 -4.94 -1.93 11.66
N GLN A 83 -4.14 -2.18 10.62
CA GLN A 83 -3.55 -3.50 10.35
C GLN A 83 -2.17 -3.71 11.00
N LEU A 84 -1.60 -2.70 11.64
CA LEU A 84 -0.30 -2.75 12.28
C LEU A 84 -0.45 -3.18 13.75
N VAL A 85 0.51 -3.95 14.23
CA VAL A 85 0.75 -4.17 15.66
C VAL A 85 1.64 -3.05 16.17
N ASP A 86 2.67 -2.71 15.40
CA ASP A 86 3.63 -1.67 15.72
C ASP A 86 4.33 -1.18 14.43
N ALA A 87 4.88 0.03 14.46
CA ALA A 87 5.67 0.59 13.38
C ALA A 87 6.67 1.62 13.90
N VAL A 88 7.89 1.55 13.39
CA VAL A 88 9.00 2.43 13.77
C VAL A 88 9.67 2.97 12.52
N LYS A 89 9.85 4.30 12.46
CA LYS A 89 10.72 4.94 11.47
C LYS A 89 12.17 4.79 11.94
N LEU A 90 12.97 4.06 11.18
CA LEU A 90 14.37 3.79 11.50
C LEU A 90 15.28 4.91 10.99
N TYR A 91 15.02 5.39 9.76
CA TYR A 91 15.82 6.44 9.13
C TYR A 91 14.94 7.36 8.27
N SER A 92 15.24 8.66 8.32
CA SER A 92 14.79 9.65 7.33
C SER A 92 15.90 9.87 6.31
N LEU A 93 15.66 9.58 5.03
CA LEU A 93 16.61 9.86 3.95
C LEU A 93 16.24 11.13 3.18
N VAL A 94 14.93 11.35 2.99
CA VAL A 94 14.34 12.58 2.46
C VAL A 94 13.08 12.84 3.27
N GLU A 95 12.94 14.06 3.78
CA GLU A 95 11.77 14.50 4.53
C GLU A 95 10.92 15.47 3.70
N PRO A 96 9.58 15.42 3.83
CA PRO A 96 8.73 16.36 3.12
C PRO A 96 8.97 17.80 3.59
N SER A 97 9.20 18.72 2.65
CA SER A 97 9.39 20.15 2.93
C SER A 97 8.15 20.96 2.49
N PRO A 98 8.04 22.25 2.83
CA PRO A 98 7.01 23.12 2.29
C PRO A 98 7.02 23.18 0.75
N GLU A 99 8.20 23.15 0.12
CA GLU A 99 8.40 23.22 -1.33
C GLU A 99 8.15 21.87 -2.02
N SER A 100 8.24 20.76 -1.27
CA SER A 100 8.05 19.41 -1.79
C SER A 100 7.31 18.54 -0.76
N PRO A 101 6.03 18.86 -0.47
CA PRO A 101 5.27 18.21 0.60
C PRO A 101 4.89 16.76 0.30
N GLY A 102 4.97 16.35 -0.97
CA GLY A 102 4.73 14.98 -1.42
C GLY A 102 5.98 14.10 -1.50
N GLU A 103 7.17 14.64 -1.23
CA GLU A 103 8.42 13.89 -1.35
C GLU A 103 8.81 13.28 0.00
N LEU A 104 9.10 11.98 -0.01
CA LEU A 104 9.60 11.28 1.18
C LEU A 104 10.44 10.08 0.77
N ILE A 105 11.57 9.86 1.44
CA ILE A 105 12.29 8.60 1.40
C ILE A 105 12.67 8.24 2.83
N GLY A 106 12.25 7.09 3.30
CA GLY A 106 12.50 6.67 4.67
C GLY A 106 12.59 5.17 4.82
N VAL A 107 13.25 4.70 5.87
CA VAL A 107 13.32 3.30 6.22
C VAL A 107 12.45 3.06 7.44
N HIS A 108 11.58 2.06 7.35
CA HIS A 108 10.60 1.74 8.38
C HIS A 108 10.63 0.26 8.73
N TRP A 109 10.50 -0.06 9.99
CA TRP A 109 10.10 -1.38 10.44
C TRP A 109 8.60 -1.38 10.75
N ARG A 110 7.87 -2.39 10.29
CA ARG A 110 6.43 -2.54 10.53
C ARG A 110 6.11 -3.97 10.94
N ALA A 111 5.38 -4.15 12.03
CA ALA A 111 4.77 -5.42 12.44
C ALA A 111 3.29 -5.43 12.13
N TYR A 112 2.79 -6.54 11.58
CA TYR A 112 1.41 -6.66 11.10
C TYR A 112 0.58 -7.60 11.96
N LYS A 113 -0.70 -7.26 12.11
CA LYS A 113 -1.69 -8.16 12.70
C LYS A 113 -1.82 -9.40 11.84
N SER A 114 -2.02 -10.54 12.49
CA SER A 114 -2.29 -11.80 11.80
C SER A 114 -3.76 -11.86 11.38
N PRO A 115 -4.08 -12.35 10.16
CA PRO A 115 -5.46 -12.56 9.75
C PRO A 115 -6.18 -13.65 10.57
N LEU A 116 -5.43 -14.58 11.18
CA LEU A 116 -5.92 -15.68 12.00
C LEU A 116 -4.92 -15.94 13.14
N SER A 117 -4.94 -15.10 14.17
CA SER A 117 -3.89 -15.04 15.22
C SER A 117 -3.62 -16.35 15.95
N LEU A 118 -4.57 -17.28 16.00
CA LEU A 118 -4.39 -18.60 16.62
C LEU A 118 -3.56 -19.58 15.78
N PHE A 119 -3.49 -19.38 14.45
CA PHE A 119 -2.91 -20.36 13.52
C PHE A 119 -1.86 -19.78 12.58
N VAL A 120 -1.79 -18.45 12.50
CA VAL A 120 -0.96 -17.73 11.55
C VAL A 120 -0.08 -16.78 12.33
N ALA A 121 1.24 -17.00 12.30
CA ALA A 121 2.19 -16.14 12.99
C ALA A 121 2.05 -14.67 12.56
N LYS A 122 2.41 -13.72 13.43
CA LYS A 122 2.53 -12.32 13.03
C LYS A 122 3.73 -12.17 12.09
N ARG A 123 3.65 -11.19 11.19
CA ARG A 123 4.72 -10.88 10.25
C ARG A 123 5.31 -9.52 10.55
N ASP A 124 6.60 -9.34 10.27
CA ASP A 124 7.24 -8.03 10.22
C ASP A 124 7.89 -7.77 8.86
N ALA A 125 8.23 -6.51 8.58
CA ALA A 125 9.00 -6.12 7.42
C ALA A 125 9.90 -4.91 7.74
N CYS A 126 11.13 -4.94 7.23
CA CYS A 126 12.00 -3.77 7.10
C CYS A 126 11.84 -3.22 5.68
N LEU A 127 11.37 -1.99 5.54
CA LEU A 127 10.85 -1.42 4.30
C LEU A 127 11.52 -0.09 3.99
N LEU A 128 11.98 0.07 2.75
CA LEU A 128 12.19 1.38 2.14
C LEU A 128 10.83 1.92 1.67
N GLU A 129 10.44 3.05 2.22
CA GLU A 129 9.29 3.85 1.78
C GLU A 129 9.78 4.99 0.88
N CYS A 130 9.09 5.18 -0.23
CA CYS A 130 9.38 6.26 -1.15
C CYS A 130 8.09 6.85 -1.71
N ASN A 131 7.89 8.14 -1.44
CA ASN A 131 6.80 8.94 -1.97
C ASN A 131 7.33 9.94 -2.99
N HIS A 132 6.69 10.03 -4.14
CA HIS A 132 7.19 10.85 -5.25
C HIS A 132 6.09 11.28 -6.21
N GLY A 133 6.15 12.54 -6.65
CA GLY A 133 5.38 13.02 -7.79
C GLY A 133 5.97 12.50 -9.10
N PHE A 134 5.12 12.13 -10.05
CA PHE A 134 5.56 11.64 -11.36
C PHE A 134 4.57 12.03 -12.47
N GLU A 135 4.96 11.78 -13.72
CA GLU A 135 4.08 11.88 -14.87
C GLU A 135 4.04 10.55 -15.60
N LEU A 136 2.87 10.11 -16.03
CA LEU A 136 2.66 8.89 -16.79
C LEU A 136 1.70 9.16 -17.94
N ASN A 137 2.22 9.06 -19.17
CA ASN A 137 1.46 9.29 -20.40
C ASN A 137 0.72 10.66 -20.39
N GLY A 138 1.40 11.72 -19.95
CA GLY A 138 0.83 13.07 -19.83
C GLY A 138 -0.10 13.28 -18.63
N ARG A 139 -0.33 12.25 -17.79
CA ARG A 139 -1.11 12.37 -16.55
C ARG A 139 -0.18 12.61 -15.37
N ARG A 140 -0.44 13.67 -14.59
CA ARG A 140 0.23 13.85 -13.31
C ARG A 140 -0.21 12.76 -12.34
N GLY A 141 0.74 12.32 -11.53
CA GLY A 141 0.49 11.32 -10.51
C GLY A 141 1.38 11.47 -9.30
N TRP A 142 1.01 10.74 -8.26
CA TRP A 142 1.79 10.62 -7.04
C TRP A 142 1.77 9.18 -6.56
N VAL A 143 2.89 8.70 -6.05
CA VAL A 143 3.04 7.32 -5.58
C VAL A 143 3.47 7.30 -4.13
N THR A 144 2.96 6.34 -3.36
CA THR A 144 3.58 5.86 -2.12
C THR A 144 4.02 4.43 -2.34
N SER A 145 5.31 4.15 -2.21
CA SER A 145 5.85 2.83 -2.51
C SER A 145 6.63 2.27 -1.32
N LEU A 146 6.50 0.96 -1.12
CA LEU A 146 7.17 0.20 -0.08
C LEU A 146 7.84 -1.00 -0.73
N LYS A 147 9.09 -1.26 -0.33
CA LYS A 147 9.83 -2.46 -0.73
C LYS A 147 10.72 -2.93 0.41
N SER A 148 10.81 -4.23 0.60
CA SER A 148 11.69 -4.80 1.60
C SER A 148 13.15 -4.54 1.27
N ILE A 149 13.90 -4.14 2.29
CA ILE A 149 15.36 -4.01 2.25
C ILE A 149 15.98 -4.85 3.37
N ASN A 150 17.24 -5.22 3.19
CA ASN A 150 18.02 -5.88 4.23
C ASN A 150 18.90 -4.84 4.92
N LEU A 151 18.82 -4.78 6.23
CA LEU A 151 19.59 -3.82 7.03
C LEU A 151 20.13 -4.52 8.27
N THR A 152 21.44 -4.41 8.50
CA THR A 152 22.12 -5.07 9.63
C THR A 152 21.58 -4.61 10.99
N SER A 153 21.18 -3.34 11.11
CA SER A 153 20.55 -2.79 12.33
C SER A 153 19.08 -3.21 12.53
N CYS A 154 18.49 -3.92 11.56
CA CYS A 154 17.12 -4.45 11.64
C CYS A 154 17.10 -5.95 11.26
N PRO A 155 17.72 -6.81 12.10
CA PRO A 155 17.76 -8.25 11.87
C PRO A 155 16.36 -8.87 11.92
N GLU A 156 16.23 -10.12 11.48
CA GLU A 156 14.97 -10.86 11.63
C GLU A 156 14.70 -11.14 13.12
N LEU A 157 13.44 -10.92 13.54
CA LEU A 157 13.03 -11.01 14.95
C LEU A 157 12.27 -12.31 15.25
N GLN A 158 12.45 -13.35 14.42
CA GLN A 158 11.71 -14.60 14.58
C GLN A 158 12.04 -15.31 15.90
N HIS A 159 13.31 -15.40 16.26
CA HIS A 159 13.73 -16.05 17.51
C HIS A 159 13.37 -15.24 18.76
N LEU A 160 13.28 -13.92 18.65
CA LEU A 160 13.04 -13.02 19.79
C LEU A 160 11.54 -12.76 20.03
N LEU A 161 10.77 -12.54 18.96
CA LEU A 161 9.38 -12.09 19.02
C LEU A 161 8.39 -13.01 18.27
N GLY A 162 8.86 -14.11 17.68
CA GLY A 162 8.02 -15.00 16.87
C GLY A 162 7.49 -14.35 15.57
N LEU A 163 8.10 -13.23 15.15
CA LEU A 163 7.71 -12.52 13.93
C LEU A 163 8.39 -13.13 12.71
N ILE A 164 7.60 -13.50 11.71
CA ILE A 164 8.12 -14.00 10.44
C ILE A 164 8.38 -12.83 9.50
N ARG A 165 9.62 -12.65 9.05
CA ARG A 165 9.98 -11.60 8.09
C ARG A 165 9.34 -11.86 6.75
N LEU A 166 8.34 -11.06 6.37
CA LEU A 166 7.79 -11.12 5.02
C LEU A 166 8.73 -10.44 4.03
N GLN A 167 8.66 -10.85 2.76
CA GLN A 167 9.34 -10.19 1.67
C GLN A 167 8.33 -9.39 0.85
N ASN A 168 8.50 -8.08 0.84
CA ASN A 168 7.75 -7.16 0.01
C ASN A 168 8.56 -6.80 -1.25
N TYR A 169 8.22 -7.41 -2.38
CA TYR A 169 8.88 -7.13 -3.67
C TYR A 169 8.41 -5.82 -4.30
N GLY A 170 7.35 -5.26 -3.72
CA GLY A 170 6.82 -3.96 -4.07
C GLY A 170 5.34 -3.88 -3.74
N SER A 171 4.98 -2.91 -2.90
CA SER A 171 3.58 -2.54 -2.68
C SER A 171 3.42 -1.04 -2.59
N GLY A 172 2.22 -0.53 -2.80
CA GLY A 172 2.02 0.91 -2.72
C GLY A 172 0.72 1.39 -3.31
N HIS A 173 0.45 2.67 -3.12
CA HIS A 173 -0.65 3.37 -3.77
C HIS A 173 -0.11 4.23 -4.90
N VAL A 174 -0.80 4.24 -6.03
CA VAL A 174 -0.54 5.11 -7.18
C VAL A 174 -1.81 5.91 -7.42
N PHE A 175 -1.67 7.23 -7.44
CA PHE A 175 -2.75 8.17 -7.69
C PHE A 175 -2.45 8.88 -9.01
N LEU A 176 -3.45 8.96 -9.89
CA LEU A 176 -3.32 9.57 -11.21
C LEU A 176 -4.50 10.47 -11.47
N GLU A 177 -4.27 11.68 -11.96
CA GLU A 177 -5.36 12.55 -12.43
C GLU A 177 -6.10 11.91 -13.61
N CYS A 178 -7.43 12.00 -13.61
CA CYS A 178 -8.25 11.54 -14.73
C CYS A 178 -8.23 12.61 -15.85
N PRO A 179 -7.75 12.28 -17.06
CA PRO A 179 -7.59 13.28 -18.13
C PRO A 179 -8.93 13.88 -18.58
N ASP A 180 -9.97 13.04 -18.66
CA ASP A 180 -11.28 13.43 -19.20
C ASP A 180 -12.27 13.86 -18.09
N ARG A 181 -11.84 13.87 -16.83
CA ARG A 181 -12.71 14.14 -15.68
C ARG A 181 -11.98 14.94 -14.58
N PRO A 182 -11.89 16.27 -14.71
CA PRO A 182 -11.27 17.11 -13.70
C PRO A 182 -11.89 16.91 -12.30
N GLY A 183 -11.05 16.93 -11.27
CA GLY A 183 -11.46 16.67 -9.88
C GLY A 183 -11.67 15.19 -9.54
N TYR A 184 -11.26 14.28 -10.43
CA TYR A 184 -11.24 12.84 -10.17
C TYR A 184 -9.82 12.28 -10.25
N LEU A 185 -9.55 11.31 -9.39
CA LEU A 185 -8.34 10.51 -9.39
C LEU A 185 -8.66 9.06 -9.69
N GLU A 186 -7.82 8.44 -10.50
CA GLU A 186 -7.70 6.99 -10.57
C GLU A 186 -6.72 6.56 -9.47
N MET A 187 -7.20 5.78 -8.50
CA MET A 187 -6.38 5.20 -7.45
C MET A 187 -6.11 3.74 -7.74
N ARG A 188 -4.85 3.35 -7.64
CA ARG A 188 -4.40 1.97 -7.74
C ARG A 188 -3.67 1.58 -6.47
N PHE A 189 -3.95 0.40 -5.95
CA PHE A 189 -3.12 -0.22 -4.93
C PHE A 189 -2.51 -1.48 -5.51
N VAL A 190 -1.19 -1.59 -5.53
CA VAL A 190 -0.49 -2.80 -5.98
C VAL A 190 0.24 -3.42 -4.80
N ALA A 191 0.28 -4.75 -4.73
CA ALA A 191 1.09 -5.45 -3.75
C ALA A 191 1.63 -6.77 -4.30
N GLN A 192 2.95 -6.93 -4.20
CA GLN A 192 3.69 -8.17 -4.48
C GLN A 192 4.39 -8.65 -3.21
N LEU A 193 3.81 -9.64 -2.54
CA LEU A 193 4.27 -10.09 -1.22
C LEU A 193 4.53 -11.59 -1.19
N ASP A 194 5.62 -12.00 -0.54
CA ASP A 194 5.80 -13.35 -0.02
C ASP A 194 5.73 -13.30 1.50
N PHE A 195 4.70 -13.95 2.06
CA PHE A 195 4.42 -13.95 3.50
C PHE A 195 5.37 -14.86 4.31
N ARG A 196 6.16 -15.70 3.63
CA ARG A 196 7.09 -16.71 4.20
C ARG A 196 6.46 -17.58 5.31
N GLY A 197 7.28 -18.42 5.95
CA GLY A 197 6.93 -19.06 7.23
C GLY A 197 6.40 -20.50 7.16
N VAL A 198 6.47 -21.17 6.02
CA VAL A 198 6.27 -22.62 5.90
C VAL A 198 7.18 -23.13 4.79
N SER A 199 8.04 -24.12 5.08
CA SER A 199 8.87 -24.76 4.05
C SER A 199 7.98 -25.55 3.09
N TYR A 200 8.19 -25.36 1.79
CA TYR A 200 7.44 -26.06 0.74
C TYR A 200 7.69 -27.57 0.72
N ASP A 201 8.83 -28.01 1.26
CA ASP A 201 9.34 -29.36 1.06
C ASP A 201 8.67 -30.42 1.97
N TYR A 202 7.91 -30.01 3.00
CA TYR A 202 7.42 -30.93 4.04
C TYR A 202 5.94 -30.74 4.43
N VAL A 203 5.12 -30.13 3.58
CA VAL A 203 3.70 -29.85 3.87
C VAL A 203 2.74 -30.55 2.92
N SER A 204 1.61 -30.99 3.44
CA SER A 204 0.55 -31.62 2.64
C SER A 204 -0.06 -30.64 1.63
N ASP A 205 -0.55 -31.16 0.51
CA ASP A 205 -1.30 -30.39 -0.50
C ASP A 205 -2.48 -29.61 0.10
N SER A 206 -3.17 -30.21 1.09
CA SER A 206 -4.25 -29.55 1.83
C SER A 206 -3.78 -28.31 2.60
N MET A 207 -2.60 -28.32 3.20
CA MET A 207 -2.02 -27.15 3.88
C MET A 207 -1.59 -26.08 2.87
N LEU A 208 -1.04 -26.47 1.72
CA LEU A 208 -0.68 -25.53 0.65
C LEU A 208 -1.91 -24.82 0.09
N LYS A 209 -3.00 -25.56 -0.18
CA LYS A 209 -4.28 -24.98 -0.61
C LYS A 209 -4.86 -24.03 0.43
N ARG A 210 -4.84 -24.40 1.71
CA ARG A 210 -5.30 -23.53 2.80
C ARG A 210 -4.47 -22.26 2.91
N ARG A 211 -3.13 -22.35 2.76
CA ARG A 211 -2.23 -21.19 2.73
C ARG A 211 -2.57 -20.27 1.57
N ALA A 212 -2.68 -20.81 0.35
CA ALA A 212 -3.02 -20.04 -0.84
C ALA A 212 -4.35 -19.29 -0.65
N TRP A 213 -5.37 -19.95 -0.11
CA TRP A 213 -6.66 -19.35 0.19
C TRP A 213 -6.56 -18.21 1.23
N VAL A 214 -5.83 -18.40 2.34
CA VAL A 214 -5.64 -17.34 3.36
C VAL A 214 -4.88 -16.15 2.77
N SER A 215 -3.83 -16.40 1.98
CA SER A 215 -3.06 -15.35 1.30
C SER A 215 -3.94 -14.58 0.32
N ASP A 216 -4.74 -15.28 -0.48
CA ASP A 216 -5.70 -14.70 -1.43
C ASP A 216 -6.72 -13.79 -0.72
N ILE A 217 -7.26 -14.21 0.43
CA ILE A 217 -8.15 -13.37 1.26
C ILE A 217 -7.40 -12.13 1.78
N ASN A 218 -6.17 -12.31 2.30
CA ASN A 218 -5.38 -11.20 2.83
C ASN A 218 -5.07 -10.15 1.74
N MET A 219 -4.67 -10.60 0.55
CA MET A 219 -4.37 -9.70 -0.57
C MET A 219 -5.62 -8.98 -1.09
N THR A 220 -6.75 -9.68 -1.18
CA THR A 220 -8.04 -9.06 -1.54
C THR A 220 -8.42 -7.97 -0.52
N LYS A 221 -8.30 -8.27 0.78
CA LYS A 221 -8.58 -7.30 1.85
C LYS A 221 -7.66 -6.08 1.77
N ARG A 222 -6.39 -6.26 1.41
CA ARG A 222 -5.46 -5.14 1.20
C ARG A 222 -5.89 -4.26 0.03
N CYS A 223 -6.37 -4.82 -1.08
CA CYS A 223 -6.86 -4.02 -2.21
C CYS A 223 -8.06 -3.14 -1.84
N ARG A 224 -8.90 -3.61 -0.91
CA ARG A 224 -10.03 -2.83 -0.38
C ARG A 224 -9.62 -1.64 0.50
N SER A 225 -8.34 -1.48 0.83
CA SER A 225 -7.88 -0.26 1.53
C SER A 225 -8.10 1.02 0.72
N LEU A 226 -8.30 0.90 -0.60
CA LEU A 226 -8.67 2.04 -1.44
C LEU A 226 -10.02 2.66 -1.03
N GLN A 227 -10.98 1.84 -0.59
CA GLN A 227 -12.27 2.33 -0.07
C GLN A 227 -12.10 3.13 1.22
N ASP A 228 -11.10 2.78 2.05
CA ASP A 228 -10.80 3.56 3.25
C ASP A 228 -10.25 4.93 2.88
N ILE A 229 -9.39 5.04 1.86
CA ILE A 229 -8.85 6.32 1.36
C ILE A 229 -9.98 7.21 0.84
N ASP A 230 -10.86 6.68 0.00
CA ASP A 230 -12.02 7.43 -0.48
C ASP A 230 -12.89 7.96 0.66
N ARG A 231 -13.14 7.12 1.68
CA ARG A 231 -13.86 7.55 2.88
C ARG A 231 -13.14 8.68 3.60
N PHE A 232 -11.82 8.58 3.80
CA PHE A 232 -11.05 9.62 4.49
C PHE A 232 -11.03 10.95 3.75
N LEU A 233 -10.94 10.93 2.41
CA LEU A 233 -11.03 12.14 1.59
C LEU A 233 -12.41 12.81 1.76
N ARG A 234 -13.48 12.03 1.80
CA ARG A 234 -14.83 12.53 2.07
C ARG A 234 -14.98 13.10 3.47
N GLU A 235 -14.44 12.41 4.48
CA GLU A 235 -14.41 12.88 5.88
C GLU A 235 -13.70 14.24 6.00
N ASP A 236 -12.53 14.41 5.37
CA ASP A 236 -11.77 15.67 5.42
C ASP A 236 -12.49 16.83 4.74
N ARG A 237 -13.12 16.58 3.57
CA ARG A 237 -13.92 17.60 2.88
C ARG A 237 -15.11 18.05 3.73
N LEU A 238 -15.83 17.10 4.33
CA LEU A 238 -16.95 17.40 5.22
C LEU A 238 -16.49 18.17 6.47
N GLY A 239 -15.33 17.82 7.03
CA GLY A 239 -14.75 18.50 8.18
C GLY A 239 -14.30 19.95 7.88
N ARG A 240 -13.98 20.26 6.62
CA ARG A 240 -13.63 21.63 6.16
C ARG A 240 -14.84 22.44 5.72
N GLY A 241 -15.99 21.80 5.49
CA GLY A 241 -17.22 22.46 5.07
C GLY A 241 -17.78 23.37 6.16
N ALA A 242 -18.39 24.49 5.76
CA ALA A 242 -19.16 25.31 6.68
C ALA A 242 -20.44 24.57 7.06
N PHE A 243 -20.63 24.32 8.36
CA PHE A 243 -21.92 23.85 8.87
C PHE A 243 -22.91 25.02 8.83
N LEU A 244 -24.02 24.87 8.10
CA LEU A 244 -25.13 25.81 8.19
C LEU A 244 -25.72 25.72 9.60
N THR A 245 -25.79 26.85 10.29
CA THR A 245 -26.47 26.92 11.58
C THR A 245 -27.99 26.84 11.38
N ALA A 246 -28.75 26.46 12.39
CA ALA A 246 -30.22 26.36 12.30
C ALA A 246 -30.95 27.67 11.93
N LYS A 247 -30.23 28.82 11.96
CA LYS A 247 -30.73 30.12 11.49
C LYS A 247 -30.49 30.38 10.00
N GLN A 248 -29.78 29.47 9.32
CA GLN A 248 -29.42 29.53 7.90
C GLN A 248 -30.08 28.39 7.10
N LEU A 249 -30.94 27.60 7.75
CA LEU A 249 -31.89 26.65 7.16
C LEU A 249 -33.28 27.28 7.15
#